data_AF-A0A8T6UNH1-F1
#
_entry.id   AF-A0A8T6UNH1-F1
#
_cell.length_a   1.000
_cell.length_b   1.000
_cell.length_c   1.000
_cell.angle_alpha   90.00
_cell.angle_beta   90.00
_cell.angle_gamma   90.00
#
_symmetry.space_group_name_H-M   'P 1'
#
loop_
_entity.id
_entity.type
_entity.pdbx_description
1 polymer ?
#
loop_
_entity_poly.entity_id
_entity_poly.type
_entity_poly.pdbx_seq_one_letter_code
_entity_poly.pdbx_strand_id
1 'polypeptide(L)'
;MSSLEKYLEEQRIAYFSMEVGLSDDIHTYSGGLGVLAGDTLRASVDLNIPMVAITLVSRKGYFRQELTQDGRQLEHPQEWNPSELMEALPTEVQVKIQNRNVKIRPWFHKIESITGGELPILFLDTDVEDNTEEDREITSFLYG
;
A
#
# COMPACT_ATOMS: atom_id res chain seq x y z
N MET A 1 -17.45 15.92 -4.58
CA MET A 1 -17.87 14.56 -4.20
C MET A 1 -16.60 13.86 -3.78
N SER A 2 -16.59 13.28 -2.58
CA SER A 2 -15.41 12.56 -2.08
C SER A 2 -15.12 11.41 -3.04
N SER A 3 -13.85 11.20 -3.40
CA SER A 3 -13.41 10.12 -4.29
C SER A 3 -13.86 8.73 -3.81
N LEU A 4 -14.27 8.62 -2.53
CA LEU A 4 -14.70 7.39 -1.87
C LEU A 4 -16.22 7.13 -1.88
N GLU A 5 -17.07 8.13 -2.11
CA GLU A 5 -18.55 8.00 -1.90
C GLU A 5 -19.16 6.85 -2.73
N LYS A 6 -18.77 6.74 -4.00
CA LYS A 6 -19.23 5.66 -4.90
C LYS A 6 -18.86 4.25 -4.42
N TYR A 7 -17.78 4.12 -3.64
CA TYR A 7 -17.36 2.81 -3.12
C TYR A 7 -18.15 2.41 -1.87
N LEU A 8 -19.03 3.27 -1.33
CA LEU A 8 -19.86 3.00 -0.16
C LEU A 8 -21.31 2.59 -0.51
N GLU A 9 -21.66 2.60 -1.79
CA GLU A 9 -23.05 2.35 -2.26
C GLU A 9 -23.49 0.88 -2.16
N GLU A 10 -22.54 -0.05 -2.08
CA GLU A 10 -22.80 -1.50 -2.02
C GLU A 10 -21.85 -2.20 -1.04
N GLN A 11 -22.19 -3.43 -0.66
CA GLN A 11 -21.31 -4.27 0.15
C GLN A 11 -20.07 -4.69 -0.64
N ARG A 12 -18.90 -4.60 -0.01
CA ARG A 12 -17.62 -4.93 -0.62
C ARG A 12 -16.83 -5.95 0.17
N ILE A 13 -16.03 -6.73 -0.54
CA ILE A 13 -14.99 -7.59 0.02
C ILE A 13 -13.81 -6.70 0.42
N ALA A 14 -13.35 -6.80 1.67
CA ALA A 14 -12.10 -6.19 2.10
C ALA A 14 -10.95 -7.19 1.93
N TYR A 15 -10.07 -6.94 0.95
CA TYR A 15 -8.92 -7.79 0.65
C TYR A 15 -7.67 -7.21 1.31
N PHE A 16 -7.20 -7.87 2.38
CA PHE A 16 -5.99 -7.47 3.10
C PHE A 16 -4.80 -8.27 2.62
N SER A 17 -3.72 -7.58 2.29
CA SER A 17 -2.41 -8.20 2.02
C SER A 17 -1.30 -7.37 2.67
N MET A 18 -0.20 -8.02 3.01
CA MET A 18 1.02 -7.35 3.48
C MET A 18 1.85 -6.79 2.31
N GLU A 19 1.63 -7.31 1.10
CA GLU A 19 2.27 -6.84 -0.12
C GLU A 19 1.33 -6.85 -1.32
N VAL A 20 1.58 -5.95 -2.27
CA VAL A 20 0.88 -5.90 -3.55
C VAL A 20 1.82 -5.40 -4.65
N GLY A 21 1.93 -6.14 -5.75
CA GLY A 21 2.66 -5.72 -6.95
C GLY A 21 1.72 -5.05 -7.93
N LEU A 22 1.90 -3.75 -8.17
CA LEU A 22 1.02 -2.96 -9.06
C LEU A 22 1.77 -2.36 -10.25
N SER A 23 2.89 -1.71 -9.97
CA SER A 23 3.78 -1.08 -10.95
C SER A 23 5.19 -0.99 -10.38
N ASP A 24 6.17 -0.70 -11.22
CA ASP A 24 7.57 -0.58 -10.82
C ASP A 24 7.82 0.62 -9.89
N ASP A 25 6.95 1.66 -9.93
CA ASP A 25 7.07 2.87 -9.10
C ASP A 25 6.40 2.73 -7.71
N ILE A 26 5.65 1.64 -7.47
CA ILE A 26 4.98 1.38 -6.18
C ILE A 26 5.67 0.19 -5.52
N HIS A 27 6.63 0.48 -4.64
CA HIS A 27 7.54 -0.51 -4.05
C HIS A 27 6.91 -1.30 -2.88
N THR A 28 5.71 -1.85 -3.05
CA THR A 28 4.95 -2.52 -1.97
C THR A 28 4.97 -4.05 -2.05
N TYR A 29 5.93 -4.66 -2.73
CA TYR A 29 6.07 -6.12 -2.76
C TYR A 29 7.51 -6.61 -2.82
N SER A 30 7.71 -7.86 -2.41
CA SER A 30 9.02 -8.53 -2.37
C SER A 30 9.05 -9.82 -3.19
N GLY A 31 7.90 -10.46 -3.45
CA GLY A 31 7.87 -11.73 -4.15
C GLY A 31 6.47 -12.23 -4.51
N GLY A 32 6.30 -13.56 -4.43
CA GLY A 32 5.15 -14.26 -4.99
C GLY A 32 3.79 -13.91 -4.36
N LEU A 33 3.74 -13.53 -3.08
CA LEU A 33 2.49 -13.12 -2.43
C LEU A 33 1.99 -11.80 -3.03
N GLY A 34 2.88 -10.84 -3.26
CA GLY A 34 2.55 -9.53 -3.81
C GLY A 34 2.19 -9.61 -5.28
N VAL A 35 2.86 -10.48 -6.05
CA VAL A 35 2.47 -10.80 -7.43
C VAL A 35 1.07 -11.41 -7.45
N LEU A 36 0.79 -12.41 -6.61
CA LEU A 36 -0.53 -13.02 -6.52
C LEU A 36 -1.61 -12.02 -6.10
N ALA A 37 -1.31 -11.13 -5.15
CA ALA A 37 -2.21 -10.08 -4.73
C ALA A 37 -2.50 -9.14 -5.90
N GLY A 38 -1.47 -8.68 -6.63
CA GLY A 38 -1.63 -7.85 -7.84
C GLY A 38 -2.50 -8.51 -8.90
N ASP A 39 -2.23 -9.76 -9.23
CA ASP A 39 -3.02 -10.56 -10.19
C ASP A 39 -4.47 -10.73 -9.72
N THR A 40 -4.68 -10.96 -8.42
CA THR A 40 -6.02 -11.09 -7.82
C THR A 40 -6.79 -9.79 -7.96
N LEU A 41 -6.16 -8.64 -7.70
CA LEU A 41 -6.80 -7.33 -7.86
C LEU A 41 -7.12 -7.04 -9.34
N ARG A 42 -6.20 -7.38 -10.26
CA ARG A 42 -6.41 -7.24 -11.71
C ARG A 42 -7.57 -8.09 -12.21
N ALA A 43 -7.61 -9.36 -11.85
CA ALA A 43 -8.74 -10.23 -12.19
C ALA A 43 -10.06 -9.73 -11.57
N SER A 44 -10.02 -9.22 -10.33
CA SER A 44 -11.20 -8.70 -9.65
C SER A 44 -11.77 -7.45 -10.33
N VAL A 45 -10.92 -6.55 -10.82
CA VAL A 45 -11.38 -5.36 -11.56
C VAL A 45 -11.94 -5.73 -12.93
N ASP A 46 -11.34 -6.69 -13.64
CA ASP A 46 -11.85 -7.18 -14.93
C ASP A 46 -13.23 -7.84 -14.80
N LEU A 47 -13.48 -8.50 -13.67
CA LEU A 47 -14.74 -9.18 -13.35
C LEU A 47 -15.77 -8.28 -12.64
N ASN A 48 -15.46 -7.00 -12.39
CA ASN A 48 -16.27 -6.07 -11.61
C ASN A 48 -16.67 -6.63 -10.23
N ILE A 49 -15.74 -7.31 -9.54
CA ILE A 49 -15.98 -7.78 -8.17
C ILE A 49 -15.99 -6.57 -7.23
N PRO A 50 -17.03 -6.40 -6.39
CA PRO A 50 -17.11 -5.30 -5.44
C PRO A 50 -16.10 -5.52 -4.30
N MET A 51 -14.88 -5.02 -4.50
CA MET A 51 -13.75 -5.20 -3.59
C MET A 51 -13.10 -3.85 -3.24
N VAL A 52 -12.48 -3.79 -2.07
CA VAL A 52 -11.48 -2.77 -1.69
C VAL A 52 -10.23 -3.49 -1.21
N ALA A 53 -9.07 -3.10 -1.71
CA ALA A 53 -7.80 -3.65 -1.28
C ALA A 53 -7.17 -2.78 -0.19
N ILE A 54 -6.55 -3.42 0.80
CA ILE A 54 -5.87 -2.74 1.92
C ILE A 54 -4.47 -3.35 2.06
N THR A 55 -3.47 -2.49 2.09
CA THR A 55 -2.05 -2.86 2.28
C THR A 55 -1.31 -1.75 3.05
N LEU A 56 -0.05 -1.98 3.39
CA LEU A 56 0.83 -0.98 3.98
C LEU A 56 1.59 -0.22 2.90
N VAL A 57 1.88 1.06 3.13
CA VAL A 57 2.56 1.91 2.14
C VAL A 57 4.02 1.54 1.90
N SER A 58 4.73 0.96 2.88
CA SER A 58 6.14 0.50 2.74
C SER A 58 7.02 1.51 1.99
N ARG A 59 7.18 2.73 2.56
CA ARG A 59 7.86 3.88 1.92
C ARG A 59 9.28 3.61 1.41
N LYS A 60 9.97 2.64 2.01
CA LYS A 60 11.36 2.24 1.71
C LYS A 60 11.44 0.90 0.97
N GLY A 61 10.28 0.32 0.60
CA GLY A 61 10.17 -0.96 -0.08
C GLY A 61 10.77 -2.13 0.69
N TYR A 62 11.12 -3.19 -0.05
CA TYR A 62 11.87 -4.33 0.50
C TYR A 62 13.37 -3.99 0.56
N PHE A 63 14.05 -3.96 -0.59
CA PHE A 63 15.35 -3.34 -0.77
C PHE A 63 15.71 -3.29 -2.27
N ARG A 64 16.59 -2.36 -2.64
CA ARG A 64 17.33 -2.37 -3.91
C ARG A 64 18.65 -3.13 -3.73
N GLN A 65 18.82 -4.19 -4.50
CA GLN A 65 20.04 -5.00 -4.50
C GLN A 65 21.15 -4.32 -5.30
N GLU A 66 22.36 -4.31 -4.76
CA GLU A 66 23.60 -3.97 -5.47
C GLU A 66 24.65 -5.06 -5.20
N LEU A 67 25.39 -5.47 -6.24
CA LEU A 67 26.45 -6.47 -6.12
C LEU A 67 27.81 -5.80 -6.22
N THR A 68 28.67 -6.03 -5.22
CA THR A 68 30.07 -5.57 -5.25
C THR A 68 30.88 -6.35 -6.30
N GLN A 69 32.08 -5.86 -6.61
CA GLN A 69 32.98 -6.53 -7.57
C GLN A 69 33.36 -7.97 -7.15
N ASP A 70 33.39 -8.25 -5.84
CA ASP A 70 33.63 -9.57 -5.26
C ASP A 70 32.35 -10.42 -5.10
N GLY A 71 31.19 -9.94 -5.59
CA GLY A 71 29.93 -10.67 -5.59
C GLY A 71 29.14 -10.61 -4.28
N ARG A 72 29.49 -9.71 -3.36
CA ARG A 72 28.74 -9.50 -2.12
C ARG A 72 27.48 -8.66 -2.39
N GLN A 73 26.36 -9.04 -1.79
CA GLN A 73 25.14 -8.24 -1.80
C GLN A 73 25.25 -7.05 -0.83
N LEU A 74 24.88 -5.88 -1.33
CA LEU A 74 24.56 -4.68 -0.57
C LEU A 74 23.06 -4.38 -0.75
N GLU A 75 22.46 -3.88 0.32
CA GLU A 75 21.04 -3.57 0.38
C GLU A 75 20.87 -2.08 0.60
N HIS A 76 20.00 -1.47 -0.20
CA HIS A 76 19.66 -0.07 -0.11
C HIS A 76 18.15 0.08 0.03
N PRO A 77 17.65 1.03 0.84
CA PRO A 77 16.24 1.42 0.80
C PRO A 77 15.81 1.76 -0.62
N GLN A 78 14.60 1.33 -0.98
CA GLN A 78 13.95 1.65 -2.25
C GLN A 78 12.87 2.69 -2.01
N GLU A 79 13.32 3.92 -1.71
CA GLU A 79 12.43 5.03 -1.36
C GLU A 79 11.54 5.44 -2.53
N TRP A 80 10.29 5.76 -2.20
CA TRP A 80 9.33 6.37 -3.12
C TRP A 80 8.40 7.31 -2.37
N ASN A 81 7.75 8.20 -3.11
CA ASN A 81 6.87 9.21 -2.53
C ASN A 81 5.41 8.93 -2.89
N PRO A 82 4.57 8.43 -1.95
CA PRO A 82 3.17 8.13 -2.21
C PRO A 82 2.37 9.32 -2.77
N SER A 83 2.72 10.56 -2.40
CA SER A 83 2.00 11.75 -2.89
C SER A 83 2.15 12.00 -4.39
N GLU A 84 3.12 11.37 -5.05
CA GLU A 84 3.32 11.47 -6.50
C GLU A 84 2.37 10.56 -7.28
N LEU A 85 1.85 9.50 -6.65
CA LEU A 85 1.07 8.44 -7.30
C LEU A 85 -0.33 8.26 -6.69
N MET A 86 -0.59 8.85 -5.53
CA MET A 86 -1.74 8.56 -4.68
C MET A 86 -2.29 9.83 -4.04
N GLU A 87 -3.59 9.81 -3.73
CA GLU A 87 -4.29 10.89 -3.02
C GLU A 87 -4.23 10.64 -1.50
N ALA A 88 -3.72 11.59 -0.73
CA ALA A 88 -3.84 11.52 0.74
C ALA A 88 -5.29 11.73 1.14
N LEU A 89 -5.87 10.78 1.87
CA LEU A 89 -7.22 10.96 2.40
C LEU A 89 -7.20 11.84 3.66
N PRO A 90 -8.22 12.68 3.88
CA PRO A 90 -8.29 13.56 5.04
C PRO A 90 -8.62 12.81 6.34
N THR A 91 -9.01 11.54 6.24
CA THR A 91 -9.41 10.71 7.39
C THR A 91 -8.18 10.14 8.09
N GLU A 92 -8.18 10.22 9.42
CA GLU A 92 -7.23 9.50 10.28
C GLU A 92 -7.98 8.48 11.13
N VAL A 93 -7.37 7.32 11.36
CA VAL A 93 -7.84 6.34 12.33
C VAL A 93 -6.77 6.12 13.39
N GLN A 94 -7.17 5.70 14.59
CA GLN A 94 -6.25 5.37 15.67
C GLN A 94 -6.32 3.88 15.99
N VAL A 95 -5.17 3.23 16.07
CA VAL A 95 -5.02 1.83 16.46
C VAL A 95 -4.12 1.76 17.68
N LYS A 96 -4.51 0.98 18.69
CA LYS A 96 -3.70 0.80 19.89
C LYS A 96 -2.61 -0.25 19.63
N ILE A 97 -1.36 0.18 19.58
CA ILE A 97 -0.17 -0.67 19.36
C ILE A 97 0.73 -0.55 20.59
N GLN A 98 1.00 -1.66 21.28
CA GLN A 98 1.83 -1.67 22.49
C GLN A 98 1.43 -0.60 23.54
N ASN A 99 0.13 -0.42 23.77
CA ASN A 99 -0.45 0.63 24.63
C ASN A 99 -0.29 2.08 24.16
N ARG A 100 0.29 2.33 22.99
CA ARG A 100 0.34 3.63 22.33
C ARG A 100 -0.83 3.77 21.36
N ASN A 101 -1.42 4.96 21.25
CA ASN A 101 -2.41 5.25 20.21
C ASN A 101 -1.66 5.70 18.96
N VAL A 102 -1.56 4.83 17.97
CA VAL A 102 -0.88 5.11 16.70
C VAL A 102 -1.91 5.60 15.69
N LYS A 103 -1.69 6.78 15.14
CA LYS A 103 -2.48 7.33 14.05
C LYS A 103 -2.07 6.70 12.73
N ILE A 104 -3.06 6.48 11.87
CA ILE A 104 -2.87 5.95 10.53
C ILE A 104 -3.63 6.87 9.58
N ARG A 105 -2.95 7.36 8.56
CA ARG A 105 -3.56 8.08 7.44
C ARG A 105 -3.47 7.22 6.18
N PRO A 106 -4.58 6.90 5.51
CA PRO A 106 -4.55 6.13 4.28
C PRO A 106 -4.23 7.03 3.06
N TRP A 107 -3.45 6.47 2.14
CA TRP A 107 -3.37 6.93 0.75
C TRP A 107 -4.38 6.16 -0.09
N PHE A 108 -5.03 6.86 -1.02
CA PHE A 108 -5.97 6.31 -1.96
C PHE A 108 -5.34 6.19 -3.36
N HIS A 109 -5.44 5.00 -3.92
CA HIS A 109 -5.13 4.72 -5.32
C HIS A 109 -6.25 3.87 -5.91
N LYS A 110 -6.34 3.81 -7.24
CA LYS A 110 -7.27 2.92 -7.92
C LYS A 110 -6.57 2.23 -9.09
N ILE A 111 -6.95 0.99 -9.33
CA ILE A 111 -6.61 0.31 -10.58
C ILE A 111 -7.84 0.27 -11.47
N GLU A 112 -7.62 0.38 -12.77
CA GLU A 112 -8.67 0.37 -13.79
C GLU A 112 -8.45 -0.80 -14.75
N SER A 113 -9.56 -1.41 -15.18
CA SER A 113 -9.58 -2.38 -16.26
C SER A 113 -9.78 -1.69 -17.61
N ILE A 114 -9.26 -2.29 -18.69
CA ILE A 114 -9.56 -1.87 -20.06
C ILE A 114 -11.06 -1.99 -20.40
N THR A 115 -11.82 -2.78 -19.65
CA THR A 115 -13.27 -2.95 -19.82
C THR A 115 -14.09 -1.90 -19.05
N GLY A 116 -13.43 -0.98 -18.34
CA GLY A 116 -14.05 0.13 -17.62
C GLY A 116 -14.36 -0.13 -16.14
N GLY A 117 -13.96 -1.28 -15.60
CA GLY A 117 -14.02 -1.54 -14.15
C GLY A 117 -12.98 -0.74 -13.38
N GLU A 118 -13.23 -0.46 -12.10
CA GLU A 118 -12.27 0.17 -11.19
C GLU A 118 -12.29 -0.50 -9.80
N LEU A 119 -11.13 -0.55 -9.15
CA LEU A 119 -10.99 -1.12 -7.81
C LEU A 119 -10.15 -0.19 -6.92
N PRO A 120 -10.70 0.24 -5.76
CA PRO A 120 -10.01 1.11 -4.81
C PRO A 120 -8.97 0.34 -3.98
N ILE A 121 -7.82 0.96 -3.77
CA ILE A 121 -6.72 0.45 -2.95
C ILE A 121 -6.37 1.51 -1.91
N LEU A 122 -6.31 1.08 -0.64
CA LEU A 122 -5.88 1.90 0.49
C LEU A 122 -4.51 1.44 0.96
N PHE A 123 -3.54 2.37 0.96
CA PHE A 123 -2.21 2.15 1.52
C PHE A 123 -2.14 2.83 2.88
N LEU A 124 -2.04 2.04 3.94
CA LEU A 124 -1.99 2.52 5.31
C LEU A 124 -0.60 3.05 5.64
N ASP A 125 -0.54 4.25 6.21
CA ASP A 125 0.70 4.94 6.53
C ASP A 125 0.67 5.46 7.96
N THR A 126 1.72 5.14 8.72
CA THR A 126 1.96 5.65 10.08
C THR A 126 2.84 6.88 10.09
N ASP A 127 3.39 7.31 8.95
CA ASP A 127 4.16 8.55 8.81
C ASP A 127 3.25 9.79 8.91
N VAL A 128 2.77 10.03 10.13
CA VAL A 128 1.84 11.10 10.50
C VAL A 128 2.50 11.94 11.59
N GLU A 129 2.44 13.27 11.46
CA GLU A 129 3.16 14.24 12.32
C GLU A 129 2.93 14.03 13.84
N ASP A 130 1.72 13.60 14.22
CA ASP A 130 1.33 13.39 15.61
C ASP A 130 1.78 12.03 16.20
N ASN A 131 2.39 11.16 15.40
CA ASN A 131 2.99 9.91 15.87
C ASN A 131 4.42 10.13 16.38
N THR A 132 4.86 9.28 17.31
CA THR A 132 6.27 9.24 17.71
C THR A 132 7.15 8.79 16.53
N GLU A 133 8.45 9.10 16.56
CA GLU A 133 9.39 8.64 15.53
C GLU A 133 9.38 7.12 15.37
N GLU A 134 9.32 6.39 16.49
CA GLU A 134 9.18 4.93 16.49
C GLU A 134 7.89 4.46 15.80
N ASP A 135 6.77 5.12 16.08
CA ASP A 135 5.48 4.75 15.48
C ASP A 135 5.41 5.11 14.00
N ARG A 136 6.07 6.20 13.57
CA ARG A 136 6.15 6.58 12.15
C ARG A 136 6.83 5.52 11.30
N GLU A 137 7.85 4.85 11.86
CA GLU A 137 8.61 3.82 11.16
C GLU A 137 7.89 2.47 11.00
N ILE A 138 6.71 2.26 11.63
CA ILE A 138 5.95 0.99 11.56
C ILE A 138 5.65 0.57 10.11
N THR A 139 5.35 1.52 9.22
CA THR A 139 5.05 1.25 7.80
C THR A 139 6.18 1.66 6.84
N SER A 140 7.40 1.86 7.33
CA SER A 140 8.53 2.28 6.50
C SER A 140 9.04 1.17 5.58
N PHE A 141 9.30 -0.01 6.12
CA PHE A 141 9.93 -1.11 5.38
C PHE A 141 8.95 -2.26 5.16
N LEU A 142 9.05 -2.91 4.01
CA LEU A 142 8.41 -4.20 3.78
C LEU A 142 9.32 -5.29 4.38
N TYR A 143 8.87 -5.94 5.44
CA TYR A 143 9.57 -7.05 6.11
C TYR A 143 10.94 -6.75 6.78
N GLY A 144 11.25 -5.47 7.03
CA GLY A 144 12.34 -5.06 7.93
C GLY A 144 13.57 -4.54 7.22
#